data_AF-A0A212JCH1-F1
#
_entry.id   AF-A0A212JCH1-F1
#
_cell.length_a   1.000
_cell.length_b   1.000
_cell.length_c   1.000
_cell.angle_alpha   90.00
_cell.angle_beta   90.00
_cell.angle_gamma   90.00
#
_symmetry.space_group_name_H-M   'P 1'
#
loop_
_entity.id
_entity.type
_entity.pdbx_description
1 polymer ?
#
loop_
_entity_poly.entity_id
_entity_poly.type
_entity_poly.pdbx_seq_one_letter_code
_entity_poly.pdbx_strand_id
1 'polypeptide(L)'
;MNAILFCAGVGRRFQPISFTCPKPLTPINGVPIVEQTLQMLRESGIERITLIVGYMAEKFAYLGDKYGVEFVFNPDHATRNTHSSLLLATDRLDGSLLIDGDVVFTKNVLSRVQPGKSQYVCQPTVHGLEWEVFPDETGRITRVEKWTATGHSMCGLSYWEGETAAALAKELHNCAPDDYWEEAVLRILDRVPVYATLIEEPFLQETDTISDALHYGLITHEEVARLSSVDFPAERLKGLTNSTWLVRDHTGVMRCLRIPGHGTGAFIDREQEPVIIGLIKDLNVTPESLFFPGGLKMTRFMSEHRVAVAEDLEPGFFASLAAKLKVLNSIPHTPESPLAPMLIADQITKFETLTKKTAPPAQRAWLLAKAREYDAEPQVLCHRDLALENILVSGDHGKDLLLIDFEYAGFAHPIWEIASFILESGMDPEAREQFATACGITEEREKTRLWEMESLVDYVWGLWGFERGYLEYSEKKLNRMLGRLETIL
;
A
#
# COMPACT_ATOMS: atom_id res chain seq x y z
N MET A 1 -18.60 -5.93 35.57
CA MET A 1 -17.54 -6.01 34.54
C MET A 1 -16.70 -4.74 34.58
N ASN A 2 -15.46 -4.82 34.11
CA ASN A 2 -14.61 -3.67 33.78
C ASN A 2 -14.11 -3.84 32.33
N ALA A 3 -13.37 -2.87 31.77
CA ALA A 3 -12.76 -3.00 30.45
C ALA A 3 -11.31 -2.51 30.44
N ILE A 4 -10.46 -3.18 29.65
CA ILE A 4 -9.07 -2.85 29.39
C ILE A 4 -8.91 -2.70 27.88
N LEU A 5 -8.44 -1.53 27.43
CA LEU A 5 -8.25 -1.21 26.02
C LEU A 5 -6.76 -1.12 25.68
N PHE A 6 -6.34 -1.77 24.59
CA PHE A 6 -4.96 -1.75 24.12
C PHE A 6 -4.71 -0.58 23.16
N CYS A 7 -4.14 0.51 23.68
CA CYS A 7 -3.89 1.75 22.93
C CYS A 7 -2.40 2.14 22.82
N ALA A 8 -1.48 1.23 23.19
CA ALA A 8 -0.07 1.57 23.33
C ALA A 8 0.75 1.51 22.04
N GLY A 9 0.26 0.80 21.03
CA GLY A 9 1.00 0.50 19.81
C GLY A 9 1.32 1.73 18.96
N VAL A 10 2.46 1.69 18.27
CA VAL A 10 2.93 2.76 17.37
C VAL A 10 2.05 2.90 16.13
N GLY A 11 1.35 1.83 15.72
CA GLY A 11 0.53 1.83 14.52
C GLY A 11 1.34 2.08 13.25
N ARG A 12 2.52 1.47 13.11
CA ARG A 12 3.42 1.66 11.94
C ARG A 12 2.73 1.41 10.60
N ARG A 13 1.81 0.44 10.56
CA ARG A 13 1.00 0.12 9.36
C ARG A 13 -0.04 1.19 9.00
N PHE A 14 -0.28 2.12 9.92
CA PHE A 14 -1.19 3.25 9.77
C PHE A 14 -0.45 4.57 9.48
N GLN A 15 0.85 4.49 9.16
CA GLN A 15 1.58 5.64 8.63
C GLN A 15 1.06 5.99 7.23
N PRO A 16 1.05 7.28 6.84
CA PRO A 16 1.69 8.40 7.53
C PRO A 16 0.85 9.07 8.65
N ILE A 17 -0.42 8.72 8.82
CA ILE A 17 -1.29 9.32 9.86
C ILE A 17 -0.71 9.11 11.26
N SER A 18 -0.18 7.92 11.53
CA SER A 18 0.38 7.59 12.85
C SER A 18 1.67 8.32 13.22
N PHE A 19 2.27 9.11 12.32
CA PHE A 19 3.39 9.99 12.71
C PHE A 19 2.98 11.12 13.64
N THR A 20 1.70 11.49 13.68
CA THR A 20 1.20 12.62 14.48
C THR A 20 -0.08 12.31 15.25
N CYS A 21 -0.77 11.22 14.92
CA CYS A 21 -2.00 10.79 15.57
C CYS A 21 -1.98 9.28 15.85
N PRO A 22 -1.92 8.83 17.12
CA PRO A 22 -2.04 7.42 17.45
C PRO A 22 -3.27 6.80 16.80
N LYS A 23 -3.15 5.56 16.30
CA LYS A 23 -4.25 4.90 15.58
C LYS A 23 -5.59 4.93 16.35
N PRO A 24 -5.64 4.64 17.66
CA PRO A 24 -6.89 4.74 18.45
C PRO A 24 -7.51 6.15 18.47
N LEU A 25 -6.71 7.20 18.27
CA LEU A 25 -7.17 8.59 18.22
C LEU A 25 -7.52 9.07 16.81
N THR A 26 -7.39 8.21 15.79
CA THR A 26 -7.78 8.54 14.42
C THR A 26 -9.28 8.78 14.37
N PRO A 27 -9.74 9.95 13.87
CA PRO A 27 -11.16 10.21 13.75
C PRO A 27 -11.75 9.41 12.57
N ILE A 28 -12.77 8.62 12.86
CA ILE A 28 -13.62 7.94 11.89
C ILE A 28 -15.01 8.56 12.01
N ASN A 29 -15.58 9.04 10.90
CA ASN A 29 -16.81 9.85 10.92
C ASN A 29 -16.75 11.04 11.91
N GLY A 30 -15.57 11.64 12.04
CA GLY A 30 -15.32 12.78 12.94
C GLY A 30 -15.10 12.45 14.42
N VAL A 31 -15.20 11.18 14.84
CA VAL A 31 -15.01 10.75 16.23
C VAL A 31 -13.84 9.77 16.34
N PRO A 32 -12.87 9.98 17.26
CA PRO A 32 -11.77 9.04 17.47
C PRO A 32 -12.25 7.60 17.70
N ILE A 33 -11.57 6.60 17.12
CA ILE A 33 -11.91 5.17 17.25
C ILE A 33 -12.15 4.81 18.73
N VAL A 34 -11.20 5.15 19.59
CA VAL A 34 -11.29 4.85 21.03
C VAL A 34 -12.48 5.53 21.71
N GLU A 35 -12.87 6.74 21.28
CA GLU A 35 -14.05 7.42 21.84
C GLU A 35 -15.35 6.70 21.49
N GLN A 36 -15.46 6.13 20.29
CA GLN A 36 -16.62 5.33 19.90
C GLN A 36 -16.75 4.09 20.79
N THR A 37 -15.64 3.41 21.05
CA THR A 37 -15.58 2.26 21.97
C THR A 37 -15.95 2.67 23.41
N LEU A 38 -15.43 3.81 23.89
CA LEU A 38 -15.75 4.33 25.23
C LEU A 38 -17.24 4.67 25.38
N GLN A 39 -17.85 5.25 24.35
CA GLN A 39 -19.28 5.55 24.33
C GLN A 39 -20.11 4.26 24.41
N MET A 40 -19.79 3.27 23.56
CA MET A 40 -20.46 1.97 23.55
C MET A 40 -20.37 1.26 24.91
N LEU A 41 -19.20 1.28 25.55
CA LEU A 41 -18.99 0.67 26.87
C LEU A 41 -19.85 1.34 27.95
N ARG A 42 -19.89 2.67 27.98
CA ARG A 42 -20.69 3.42 28.95
C ARG A 42 -22.18 3.25 28.75
N GLU A 43 -22.66 3.26 27.51
CA GLU A 43 -24.06 2.96 27.19
C GLU A 43 -24.47 1.55 27.63
N SER A 44 -23.50 0.64 27.71
CA SER A 44 -23.69 -0.73 28.19
C SER A 44 -23.47 -0.87 29.71
N GLY A 45 -23.31 0.23 30.44
CA GLY A 45 -23.15 0.26 31.91
C GLY A 45 -21.75 -0.10 32.42
N ILE A 46 -20.72 -0.08 31.56
CA ILE A 46 -19.34 -0.37 31.93
C ILE A 46 -18.61 0.94 32.22
N GLU A 47 -18.44 1.24 33.51
CA GLU A 47 -17.86 2.51 33.97
C GLU A 47 -16.37 2.43 34.28
N ARG A 48 -15.89 1.28 34.76
CA ARG A 48 -14.46 1.07 35.09
C ARG A 48 -13.70 0.68 33.83
N ILE A 49 -12.99 1.64 33.25
CA ILE A 49 -12.27 1.46 31.98
C ILE A 49 -10.82 1.86 32.16
N THR A 50 -9.90 0.98 31.76
CA THR A 50 -8.45 1.20 31.74
C THR A 50 -7.96 1.27 30.31
N LEU A 51 -7.21 2.31 29.95
CA LEU A 51 -6.50 2.43 28.69
C LEU A 51 -5.01 2.16 28.91
N ILE A 52 -4.50 1.12 28.26
CA ILE A 52 -3.06 0.88 28.22
C ILE A 52 -2.48 1.72 27.08
N VAL A 53 -1.73 2.76 27.43
CA VAL A 53 -1.17 3.75 26.51
C VAL A 53 0.36 3.63 26.43
N GLY A 54 0.96 4.16 25.38
CA GLY A 54 2.40 4.07 25.16
C GLY A 54 2.82 5.14 24.17
N TYR A 55 2.75 4.83 22.88
CA TYR A 55 3.05 5.77 21.82
C TYR A 55 2.17 7.03 21.89
N MET A 56 2.80 8.20 22.04
CA MET A 56 2.16 9.51 22.24
C MET A 56 1.07 9.51 23.32
N ALA A 57 1.34 8.86 24.46
CA ALA A 57 0.40 8.72 25.58
C ALA A 57 -0.22 10.06 26.03
N GLU A 58 0.51 11.18 25.91
CA GLU A 58 0.03 12.52 26.27
C GLU A 58 -1.23 12.93 25.48
N LYS A 59 -1.41 12.44 24.25
CA LYS A 59 -2.58 12.75 23.43
C LYS A 59 -3.88 12.13 23.94
N PHE A 60 -3.79 11.12 24.81
CA PHE A 60 -4.96 10.47 25.40
C PHE A 60 -5.46 11.18 26.66
N ALA A 61 -4.71 12.13 27.24
CA ALA A 61 -5.01 12.70 28.56
C ALA A 61 -6.44 13.24 28.71
N TYR A 62 -6.97 13.89 27.67
CA TYR A 62 -8.33 14.44 27.68
C TYR A 62 -9.43 13.38 27.85
N LEU A 63 -9.16 12.11 27.52
CA LEU A 63 -10.09 11.02 27.74
C LEU A 63 -10.28 10.74 29.24
N GLY A 64 -9.25 11.00 30.06
CA GLY A 64 -9.37 10.92 31.52
C GLY A 64 -10.40 11.92 32.04
N ASP A 65 -10.31 13.17 31.60
CA ASP A 65 -11.24 14.23 32.01
C ASP A 65 -12.66 14.00 31.45
N LYS A 66 -12.78 13.58 30.20
CA LYS A 66 -14.06 13.42 29.49
C LYS A 66 -14.79 12.12 29.85
N TYR A 67 -14.05 11.02 29.99
CA TYR A 67 -14.58 9.67 30.17
C TYR A 67 -14.16 8.99 31.48
N GLY A 68 -13.44 9.67 32.38
CA GLY A 68 -13.07 9.11 33.68
C GLY A 68 -12.28 7.82 33.59
N VAL A 69 -11.52 7.61 32.51
CA VAL A 69 -10.73 6.40 32.28
C VAL A 69 -9.45 6.42 33.10
N GLU A 70 -8.97 5.25 33.49
CA GLU A 70 -7.64 5.07 34.09
C GLU A 70 -6.60 4.83 33.00
N PHE A 71 -5.38 5.35 33.18
CA PHE A 71 -4.27 5.12 32.25
C PHE A 71 -3.21 4.21 32.86
N VAL A 72 -2.76 3.23 32.08
CA VAL A 72 -1.58 2.42 32.37
C VAL A 72 -0.56 2.67 31.26
N PHE A 73 0.61 3.20 31.61
CA PHE A 73 1.66 3.47 30.63
C PHE A 73 2.53 2.23 30.40
N ASN A 74 2.65 1.79 29.15
CA ASN A 74 3.58 0.73 28.73
C ASN A 74 4.90 1.33 28.23
N PRO A 75 5.98 1.28 29.01
CA PRO A 75 7.29 1.77 28.57
C PRO A 75 7.92 0.90 27.47
N ASP A 76 7.50 -0.37 27.35
CA ASP A 76 8.04 -1.34 26.40
C ASP A 76 7.27 -1.37 25.07
N HIS A 77 6.30 -0.48 24.85
CA HIS A 77 5.41 -0.48 23.69
C HIS A 77 6.11 -0.46 22.31
N ALA A 78 7.38 -0.02 22.27
CA ALA A 78 8.17 0.06 21.05
C ALA A 78 9.06 -1.18 20.81
N THR A 79 9.29 -2.01 21.84
CA THR A 79 10.26 -3.12 21.83
C THR A 79 9.64 -4.48 22.13
N ARG A 80 8.41 -4.51 22.67
CA ARG A 80 7.67 -5.73 22.98
C ARG A 80 6.26 -5.64 22.43
N ASN A 81 5.68 -6.80 22.11
CA ASN A 81 4.33 -6.90 21.56
C ASN A 81 3.24 -6.84 22.67
N THR A 82 1.97 -7.06 22.34
CA THR A 82 0.80 -6.77 23.18
C THR A 82 0.77 -7.51 24.52
N HIS A 83 1.48 -8.64 24.69
CA HIS A 83 1.61 -9.29 26.00
C HIS A 83 2.19 -8.36 27.07
N SER A 84 3.14 -7.48 26.70
CA SER A 84 3.77 -6.53 27.63
C SER A 84 2.76 -5.51 28.15
N SER A 85 1.80 -5.13 27.32
CA SER A 85 0.70 -4.24 27.70
C SER A 85 -0.22 -4.93 28.72
N LEU A 86 -0.67 -6.15 28.44
CA LEU A 86 -1.59 -6.86 29.35
C LEU A 86 -0.93 -7.19 30.69
N LEU A 87 0.38 -7.48 30.70
CA LEU A 87 1.15 -7.77 31.90
C LEU A 87 1.03 -6.67 32.96
N LEU A 88 0.96 -5.41 32.53
CA LEU A 88 0.85 -4.23 33.39
C LEU A 88 -0.55 -4.03 34.00
N ALA A 89 -1.56 -4.75 33.51
CA ALA A 89 -2.95 -4.66 33.96
C ALA A 89 -3.48 -6.00 34.51
N THR A 90 -2.59 -6.93 34.86
CA THR A 90 -2.96 -8.26 35.38
C THR A 90 -3.78 -8.20 36.66
N ASP A 91 -3.59 -7.17 37.49
CA ASP A 91 -4.36 -6.88 38.70
C ASP A 91 -5.82 -6.47 38.43
N ARG A 92 -6.14 -6.12 37.18
CA ARG A 92 -7.47 -5.66 36.73
C ARG A 92 -8.21 -6.70 35.87
N LEU A 93 -7.55 -7.81 35.53
CA LEU A 93 -8.02 -8.79 34.54
C LEU A 93 -9.30 -9.52 34.97
N ASP A 94 -9.55 -9.68 36.26
CA ASP A 94 -10.74 -10.38 36.75
C ASP A 94 -12.05 -9.60 36.46
N GLY A 95 -12.96 -10.23 35.74
CA GLY A 95 -14.23 -9.65 35.30
C GLY A 95 -14.06 -8.54 34.27
N SER A 96 -13.03 -8.61 33.43
CA SER A 96 -12.67 -7.58 32.44
C SER A 96 -12.99 -7.98 31.01
N LEU A 97 -13.43 -7.00 30.21
CA LEU A 97 -13.35 -7.05 28.75
C LEU A 97 -11.93 -6.65 28.32
N LEU A 98 -11.35 -7.39 27.39
CA LEU A 98 -10.15 -6.95 26.67
C LEU A 98 -10.56 -6.54 25.26
N ILE A 99 -10.19 -5.32 24.88
CA ILE A 99 -10.59 -4.71 23.60
C ILE A 99 -9.37 -4.09 22.92
N ASP A 100 -9.17 -4.39 21.65
CA ASP A 100 -8.14 -3.74 20.84
C ASP A 100 -8.51 -2.28 20.57
N GLY A 101 -7.55 -1.37 20.73
CA GLY A 101 -7.80 0.08 20.65
C GLY A 101 -8.06 0.60 19.24
N ASP A 102 -7.95 -0.25 18.22
CA ASP A 102 -7.94 0.11 16.82
C ASP A 102 -9.00 -0.62 15.97
N VAL A 103 -9.99 -1.23 16.63
CA VAL A 103 -11.18 -1.80 16.00
C VAL A 103 -12.32 -0.81 15.98
N VAL A 104 -13.09 -0.80 14.88
CA VAL A 104 -14.28 0.04 14.73
C VAL A 104 -15.53 -0.83 14.84
N PHE A 105 -16.30 -0.65 15.93
CA PHE A 105 -17.57 -1.35 16.12
C PHE A 105 -18.64 -0.82 15.18
N THR A 106 -19.24 -1.71 14.39
CA THR A 106 -20.42 -1.41 13.56
C THR A 106 -21.72 -1.79 14.26
N LYS A 107 -21.67 -2.70 15.25
CA LYS A 107 -22.80 -3.12 16.08
C LYS A 107 -22.35 -3.32 17.52
N ASN A 108 -23.18 -2.90 18.47
CA ASN A 108 -22.95 -3.24 19.88
C ASN A 108 -23.35 -4.70 20.14
N VAL A 109 -22.35 -5.54 20.44
CA VAL A 109 -22.53 -6.97 20.77
C VAL A 109 -22.23 -7.29 22.23
N LEU A 110 -22.08 -6.29 23.10
CA LEU A 110 -21.71 -6.52 24.50
C LEU A 110 -22.78 -7.33 25.26
N SER A 111 -24.04 -7.29 24.82
CA SER A 111 -25.12 -8.15 25.34
C SER A 111 -24.90 -9.65 25.06
N ARG A 112 -23.99 -10.01 24.15
CA ARG A 112 -23.61 -11.39 23.83
C ARG A 112 -22.53 -11.93 24.77
N VAL A 113 -21.86 -11.07 25.53
CA VAL A 113 -20.86 -11.49 26.51
C VAL A 113 -21.55 -12.24 27.64
N GLN A 114 -21.11 -13.48 27.88
CA GLN A 114 -21.64 -14.36 28.93
C GLN A 114 -20.77 -14.29 30.19
N PRO A 115 -21.08 -13.46 31.20
CA PRO A 115 -20.44 -13.59 32.51
C PRO A 115 -20.64 -15.00 33.07
N GLY A 116 -19.67 -15.52 33.78
CA GLY A 116 -19.53 -16.95 34.09
C GLY A 116 -18.56 -17.70 33.16
N LYS A 117 -18.19 -17.11 32.01
CA LYS A 117 -17.35 -17.75 30.97
C LYS A 117 -16.29 -16.80 30.46
N SER A 118 -15.02 -17.14 30.68
CA SER A 118 -13.92 -16.50 29.95
C SER A 118 -14.02 -16.88 28.47
N GLN A 119 -14.13 -15.91 27.58
CA GLN A 119 -14.49 -16.14 26.19
C GLN A 119 -13.88 -15.13 25.21
N TYR A 120 -13.72 -15.56 23.96
CA TYR A 120 -13.63 -14.65 22.82
C TYR A 120 -15.03 -14.42 22.23
N VAL A 121 -15.28 -13.20 21.77
CA VAL A 121 -16.44 -12.90 20.92
C VAL A 121 -15.90 -12.86 19.49
N CYS A 122 -16.33 -13.81 18.67
CA CYS A 122 -15.76 -14.05 17.35
C CYS A 122 -16.75 -13.68 16.25
N GLN A 123 -16.25 -13.23 15.11
CA GLN A 123 -17.01 -12.99 13.87
C GLN A 123 -16.35 -13.72 12.70
N PRO A 124 -17.02 -13.90 11.56
CA PRO A 124 -16.38 -14.40 10.35
C PRO A 124 -15.21 -13.52 9.92
N THR A 125 -14.12 -14.14 9.48
CA THR A 125 -13.00 -13.45 8.83
C THR A 125 -13.51 -12.78 7.56
N VAL A 126 -13.43 -11.44 7.52
CA VAL A 126 -13.91 -10.63 6.37
C VAL A 126 -12.78 -10.34 5.39
N HIS A 127 -11.59 -10.06 5.90
CA HIS A 127 -10.43 -9.62 5.14
C HIS A 127 -9.16 -10.00 5.91
N GLY A 128 -8.08 -10.33 5.19
CA GLY A 128 -6.80 -10.67 5.81
C GLY A 128 -6.68 -12.11 6.28
N LEU A 129 -5.74 -12.34 7.20
CA LEU A 129 -5.39 -13.65 7.75
C LEU A 129 -5.45 -13.55 9.28
N GLU A 130 -6.33 -14.32 9.89
CA GLU A 130 -6.67 -14.20 11.31
C GLU A 130 -6.41 -15.48 12.11
N TRP A 131 -6.67 -15.44 13.41
CA TRP A 131 -6.60 -16.60 14.30
C TRP A 131 -8.00 -17.21 14.47
N GLU A 132 -8.28 -18.26 13.70
CA GLU A 132 -9.58 -18.95 13.69
C GLU A 132 -9.72 -19.89 14.90
N VAL A 133 -10.89 -19.83 15.54
CA VAL A 133 -11.23 -20.65 16.70
C VAL A 133 -12.06 -21.87 16.32
N PHE A 134 -11.76 -23.02 16.94
CA PHE A 134 -12.51 -24.26 16.77
C PHE A 134 -13.11 -24.70 18.11
N PRO A 135 -14.33 -24.25 18.43
CA PRO A 135 -15.03 -24.69 19.64
C PRO A 135 -15.67 -26.09 19.49
N ASP A 136 -15.84 -26.79 20.60
CA ASP A 136 -16.68 -27.98 20.70
C ASP A 136 -18.17 -27.62 20.80
N GLU A 137 -19.04 -28.64 20.93
CA GLU A 137 -20.50 -28.47 21.06
C GLU A 137 -20.93 -27.62 22.27
N THR A 138 -20.07 -27.47 23.28
CA THR A 138 -20.32 -26.63 24.47
C THR A 138 -19.84 -25.19 24.28
N GLY A 139 -19.20 -24.89 23.15
CA GLY A 139 -18.56 -23.63 22.85
C GLY A 139 -17.13 -23.52 23.40
N ARG A 140 -16.57 -24.57 24.01
CA ARG A 140 -15.20 -24.53 24.55
C ARG A 140 -14.20 -24.61 23.41
N ILE A 141 -13.27 -23.68 23.35
CA ILE A 141 -12.19 -23.66 22.35
C ILE A 141 -11.29 -24.87 22.58
N THR A 142 -11.21 -25.74 21.57
CA THR A 142 -10.34 -26.93 21.58
C THR A 142 -9.05 -26.70 20.80
N ARG A 143 -9.08 -25.75 19.86
CA ARG A 143 -7.97 -25.47 18.95
C ARG A 143 -8.11 -24.09 18.34
N VAL A 144 -6.97 -23.52 17.96
CA VAL A 144 -6.87 -22.27 17.21
C VAL A 144 -5.91 -22.50 16.04
N GLU A 145 -6.30 -22.10 14.84
CA GLU A 145 -5.40 -22.06 13.68
C GLU A 145 -5.03 -20.60 13.39
N LYS A 146 -3.75 -20.35 13.15
CA LYS A 146 -3.26 -19.00 12.84
C LYS A 146 -3.20 -18.79 11.33
N TRP A 147 -3.39 -17.54 10.94
CA TRP A 147 -3.24 -17.07 9.56
C TRP A 147 -4.24 -17.70 8.59
N THR A 148 -5.50 -17.81 9.02
CA THR A 148 -6.58 -18.33 8.18
C THR A 148 -7.39 -17.20 7.57
N ALA A 149 -7.78 -17.34 6.30
CA ALA A 149 -8.60 -16.36 5.58
C ALA A 149 -10.12 -16.60 5.76
N THR A 150 -10.49 -17.59 6.58
CA THR A 150 -11.86 -18.11 6.70
C THR A 150 -12.22 -18.39 8.15
N GLY A 151 -13.47 -18.80 8.37
CA GLY A 151 -13.95 -19.21 9.69
C GLY A 151 -14.22 -18.05 10.62
N HIS A 152 -14.43 -18.35 11.90
CA HIS A 152 -14.64 -17.34 12.93
C HIS A 152 -13.33 -17.04 13.66
N SER A 153 -12.92 -15.79 13.68
CA SER A 153 -11.63 -15.37 14.23
C SER A 153 -11.73 -14.64 15.56
N MET A 154 -10.61 -14.66 16.29
CA MET A 154 -10.34 -13.70 17.36
C MET A 154 -10.22 -12.31 16.73
N CYS A 155 -11.13 -11.40 17.06
CA CYS A 155 -11.28 -10.10 16.38
C CYS A 155 -11.12 -8.89 17.32
N GLY A 156 -10.33 -9.05 18.39
CA GLY A 156 -10.04 -7.97 19.32
C GLY A 156 -11.11 -7.67 20.37
N LEU A 157 -12.05 -8.59 20.64
CA LEU A 157 -12.99 -8.52 21.77
C LEU A 157 -13.04 -9.85 22.55
N SER A 158 -12.74 -9.80 23.84
CA SER A 158 -12.83 -10.96 24.74
C SER A 158 -13.22 -10.57 26.16
N TYR A 159 -13.60 -11.55 26.99
CA TYR A 159 -13.97 -11.38 28.39
C TYR A 159 -13.25 -12.41 29.26
N TRP A 160 -12.73 -12.00 30.42
CA TRP A 160 -11.91 -12.83 31.29
C TRP A 160 -12.30 -12.66 32.75
N GLU A 161 -12.38 -13.78 33.48
CA GLU A 161 -12.69 -13.78 34.91
C GLU A 161 -12.24 -15.09 35.59
N GLY A 162 -12.21 -15.05 36.93
CA GLY A 162 -12.00 -16.18 37.80
C GLY A 162 -10.67 -16.89 37.59
N GLU A 163 -10.70 -18.22 37.66
CA GLU A 163 -9.51 -19.06 37.53
C GLU A 163 -8.82 -18.91 36.17
N THR A 164 -9.59 -18.74 35.09
CA THR A 164 -9.04 -18.57 33.75
C THR A 164 -8.28 -17.24 33.63
N ALA A 165 -8.81 -16.14 34.17
CA ALA A 165 -8.09 -14.86 34.26
C ALA A 165 -6.79 -14.99 35.06
N ALA A 166 -6.83 -15.68 36.21
CA ALA A 166 -5.65 -15.90 37.04
C ALA A 166 -4.58 -16.76 36.31
N ALA A 167 -5.01 -17.78 35.57
CA ALA A 167 -4.12 -18.61 34.76
C ALA A 167 -3.47 -17.80 33.63
N LEU A 168 -4.24 -16.96 32.93
CA LEU A 168 -3.74 -16.05 31.91
C LEU A 168 -2.71 -15.07 32.48
N ALA A 169 -3.04 -14.41 33.60
CA ALA A 169 -2.12 -13.48 34.27
C ALA A 169 -0.77 -14.13 34.59
N LYS A 170 -0.79 -15.37 35.08
CA LYS A 170 0.43 -16.14 35.37
C LYS A 170 1.20 -16.50 34.09
N GLU A 171 0.51 -16.90 33.03
CA GLU A 171 1.13 -17.34 31.78
C GLU A 171 1.76 -16.20 30.98
N LEU A 172 1.27 -14.95 31.12
CA LEU A 172 1.85 -13.78 30.47
C LEU A 172 3.34 -13.56 30.82
N HIS A 173 3.78 -13.99 32.01
CA HIS A 173 5.19 -13.92 32.41
C HIS A 173 6.12 -14.83 31.58
N ASN A 174 5.56 -15.81 30.88
CA ASN A 174 6.32 -16.74 30.03
C ASN A 174 6.34 -16.32 28.55
N CYS A 175 5.69 -15.21 28.18
CA CYS A 175 5.68 -14.71 26.81
C CYS A 175 7.08 -14.27 26.35
N ALA A 176 7.41 -14.58 25.10
CA ALA A 176 8.57 -14.00 24.43
C ALA A 176 8.33 -12.52 24.07
N PRO A 177 9.37 -11.71 23.81
CA PRO A 177 9.21 -10.29 23.45
C PRO A 177 8.25 -10.03 22.28
N ASP A 178 8.21 -10.92 21.29
CA ASP A 178 7.39 -10.78 20.09
C ASP A 178 5.99 -11.41 20.20
N ASP A 179 5.68 -12.08 21.32
CA ASP A 179 4.39 -12.74 21.54
C ASP A 179 3.25 -11.72 21.67
N TYR A 180 2.15 -11.97 20.96
CA TYR A 180 0.85 -11.39 21.29
C TYR A 180 0.36 -11.95 22.64
N TRP A 181 -0.51 -11.23 23.36
CA TRP A 181 -1.01 -11.72 24.66
C TRP A 181 -1.83 -13.01 24.51
N GLU A 182 -2.47 -13.21 23.36
CA GLU A 182 -3.22 -14.40 22.96
C GLU A 182 -2.33 -15.66 22.93
N GLU A 183 -1.02 -15.54 22.75
CA GLU A 183 -0.10 -16.69 22.84
C GLU A 183 -0.14 -17.33 24.23
N ALA A 184 -0.29 -16.51 25.29
CA ALA A 184 -0.46 -17.01 26.65
C ALA A 184 -1.79 -17.77 26.78
N VAL A 185 -2.84 -17.33 26.08
CA VAL A 185 -4.13 -18.03 26.06
C VAL A 185 -3.98 -19.41 25.43
N LEU A 186 -3.33 -19.51 24.28
CA LEU A 186 -3.12 -20.80 23.60
C LEU A 186 -2.43 -21.82 24.51
N ARG A 187 -1.49 -21.35 25.35
CA ARG A 187 -0.77 -22.19 26.32
C ARG A 187 -1.60 -22.64 27.52
N ILE A 188 -2.74 -22.02 27.81
CA ILE A 188 -3.62 -22.39 28.94
C ILE A 188 -4.88 -23.16 28.54
N LEU A 189 -5.22 -23.27 27.24
CA LEU A 189 -6.47 -23.90 26.75
C LEU A 189 -6.71 -25.33 27.28
N ASP A 190 -5.64 -26.11 27.45
CA ASP A 190 -5.73 -27.49 27.96
C ASP A 190 -5.97 -27.54 29.49
N ARG A 191 -5.65 -26.46 30.21
CA ARG A 191 -5.66 -26.40 31.68
C ARG A 191 -6.92 -25.76 32.24
N VAL A 192 -7.47 -24.76 31.55
CA VAL A 192 -8.64 -23.99 31.98
C VAL A 192 -9.61 -23.81 30.81
N PRO A 193 -10.93 -23.75 31.06
CA PRO A 193 -11.90 -23.56 29.99
C PRO A 193 -11.86 -22.12 29.47
N VAL A 194 -11.77 -21.99 28.14
CA VAL A 194 -11.97 -20.75 27.39
C VAL A 194 -13.02 -21.04 26.32
N TYR A 195 -13.98 -20.15 26.16
CA TYR A 195 -15.12 -20.33 25.25
C TYR A 195 -15.05 -19.40 24.04
N ALA A 196 -15.78 -19.72 22.98
CA ALA A 196 -16.03 -18.83 21.87
C ALA A 196 -17.53 -18.53 21.77
N THR A 197 -17.88 -17.25 21.72
CA THR A 197 -19.21 -16.79 21.33
C THR A 197 -19.14 -16.39 19.86
N LEU A 198 -19.68 -17.26 19.00
CA LEU A 198 -19.69 -17.05 17.54
C LEU A 198 -20.86 -16.15 17.13
N ILE A 199 -20.55 -15.06 16.44
CA ILE A 199 -21.53 -14.13 15.87
C ILE A 199 -21.49 -14.27 14.35
N GLU A 200 -22.59 -14.73 13.76
CA GLU A 200 -22.68 -15.03 12.30
C GLU A 200 -22.40 -13.83 11.39
N GLU A 201 -22.66 -12.61 11.88
CA GLU A 201 -22.53 -11.38 11.10
C GLU A 201 -21.40 -10.52 11.66
N PRO A 202 -20.51 -9.97 10.80
CA PRO A 202 -19.51 -9.01 11.25
C PRO A 202 -20.14 -7.86 12.05
N PHE A 203 -19.50 -7.54 13.17
CA PHE A 203 -19.92 -6.50 14.11
C PHE A 203 -18.82 -5.48 14.39
N LEU A 204 -17.60 -5.74 13.95
CA LEU A 204 -16.50 -4.77 13.94
C LEU A 204 -15.68 -4.88 12.64
N GLN A 205 -14.90 -3.83 12.39
CA GLN A 205 -13.97 -3.74 11.27
C GLN A 205 -12.58 -3.44 11.81
N GLU A 206 -11.60 -4.25 11.40
CA GLU A 206 -10.19 -4.09 11.75
C GLU A 206 -9.51 -3.19 10.71
N THR A 207 -8.87 -2.11 11.17
CA THR A 207 -8.31 -1.09 10.29
C THR A 207 -6.79 -1.18 10.20
N ASP A 208 -6.24 -2.36 9.94
CA ASP A 208 -4.80 -2.63 10.00
C ASP A 208 -3.91 -1.63 9.26
N THR A 209 -4.36 -1.21 8.07
CA THR A 209 -3.77 -0.18 7.23
C THR A 209 -4.78 0.92 6.91
N ILE A 210 -4.29 2.06 6.41
CA ILE A 210 -5.15 3.12 5.87
C ILE A 210 -5.98 2.59 4.69
N SER A 211 -5.45 1.64 3.90
CA SER A 211 -6.19 1.05 2.79
C SER A 211 -7.39 0.23 3.25
N ASP A 212 -7.31 -0.42 4.43
CA ASP A 212 -8.44 -1.15 5.01
C ASP A 212 -9.54 -0.17 5.43
N ALA A 213 -9.16 0.93 6.09
CA ALA A 213 -10.10 1.99 6.45
C ALA A 213 -10.78 2.63 5.22
N LEU A 214 -10.04 2.82 4.12
CA LEU A 214 -10.58 3.27 2.84
C LEU A 214 -11.53 2.23 2.23
N HIS A 215 -11.14 0.96 2.25
CA HIS A 215 -11.95 -0.15 1.71
C HIS A 215 -13.30 -0.25 2.40
N TYR A 216 -13.33 -0.14 3.73
CA TYR A 216 -14.56 -0.13 4.52
C TYR A 216 -15.35 1.18 4.45
N GLY A 217 -14.84 2.20 3.76
CA GLY A 217 -15.48 3.52 3.69
C GLY A 217 -15.50 4.27 5.02
N LEU A 218 -14.60 3.93 5.95
CA LEU A 218 -14.49 4.56 7.27
C LEU A 218 -13.77 5.91 7.22
N ILE A 219 -12.93 6.10 6.21
CA ILE A 219 -12.21 7.33 5.96
C ILE A 219 -12.22 7.64 4.45
N THR A 220 -12.12 8.92 4.11
CA THR A 220 -12.01 9.39 2.73
C THR A 220 -10.57 9.74 2.36
N HIS A 221 -10.26 9.84 1.06
CA HIS A 221 -8.94 10.31 0.61
C HIS A 221 -8.58 11.71 1.14
N GLU A 222 -9.57 12.60 1.25
CA GLU A 222 -9.39 13.95 1.78
C GLU A 222 -9.03 13.92 3.27
N GLU A 223 -9.71 13.09 4.06
CA GLU A 223 -9.40 12.93 5.47
C GLU A 223 -8.01 12.31 5.68
N VAL A 224 -7.63 11.30 4.88
CA VAL A 224 -6.28 10.74 4.90
C VAL A 224 -5.24 11.83 4.62
N ALA A 225 -5.45 12.65 3.59
CA ALA A 225 -4.53 13.73 3.25
C ALA A 225 -4.43 14.78 4.36
N ARG A 226 -5.57 15.19 4.93
CA ARG A 226 -5.64 16.14 6.04
C ARG A 226 -4.93 15.60 7.28
N LEU A 227 -5.17 14.36 7.67
CA LEU A 227 -4.56 13.72 8.85
C LEU A 227 -3.06 13.46 8.66
N SER A 228 -2.60 13.39 7.41
CA SER A 228 -1.19 13.21 7.07
C SER A 228 -0.43 14.53 6.92
N SER A 229 -1.10 15.67 7.06
CA SER A 229 -0.53 17.01 6.88
C SER A 229 -0.46 17.78 8.19
N VAL A 230 0.67 18.43 8.47
CA VAL A 230 0.92 19.21 9.70
C VAL A 230 1.06 20.68 9.34
N ASP A 231 0.33 21.56 10.02
CA ASP A 231 0.40 23.03 9.85
C ASP A 231 0.32 23.50 8.38
N PHE A 232 -0.36 22.72 7.55
CA PHE A 232 -0.58 22.99 6.13
C PHE A 232 -1.90 22.34 5.70
N PRO A 233 -2.84 23.09 5.11
CA PRO A 233 -4.07 22.52 4.57
C PRO A 233 -3.71 21.65 3.36
N ALA A 234 -4.06 20.36 3.40
CA ALA A 234 -3.76 19.47 2.28
C ALA A 234 -4.42 19.97 0.98
N GLU A 235 -3.65 20.07 -0.10
CA GLU A 235 -4.13 20.60 -1.39
C GLU A 235 -4.18 19.49 -2.42
N ARG A 236 -5.31 19.34 -3.13
CA ARG A 236 -5.43 18.33 -4.17
C ARG A 236 -4.67 18.76 -5.43
N LEU A 237 -3.73 17.93 -5.88
CA LEU A 237 -3.02 18.13 -7.14
C LEU A 237 -3.83 17.53 -8.31
N LYS A 238 -3.71 18.10 -9.51
CA LYS A 238 -4.36 17.57 -10.72
C LYS A 238 -3.67 16.27 -11.15
N GLY A 239 -4.44 15.22 -11.42
CA GLY A 239 -3.95 13.91 -11.90
C GLY A 239 -5.10 13.00 -12.31
N LEU A 240 -4.86 12.09 -13.27
CA LEU A 240 -5.91 11.31 -13.95
C LEU A 240 -6.39 10.05 -13.19
N THR A 241 -5.53 9.41 -12.39
CA THR A 241 -5.78 8.04 -11.87
C THR A 241 -5.66 7.88 -10.35
N ASN A 242 -4.78 8.63 -9.69
CA ASN A 242 -4.55 8.55 -8.25
C ASN A 242 -4.91 9.87 -7.53
N SER A 243 -5.42 9.78 -6.30
CA SER A 243 -5.71 10.96 -5.50
C SER A 243 -4.41 11.49 -4.91
N THR A 244 -3.76 12.40 -5.64
CA THR A 244 -2.51 13.02 -5.22
C THR A 244 -2.77 14.33 -4.49
N TRP A 245 -2.14 14.49 -3.33
CA TRP A 245 -2.29 15.65 -2.46
C TRP A 245 -0.92 16.22 -2.10
N LEU A 246 -0.79 17.53 -2.12
CA LEU A 246 0.33 18.22 -1.51
C LEU A 246 0.07 18.33 -0.01
N VAL A 247 0.98 17.81 0.80
CA VAL A 247 0.91 17.79 2.26
C VAL A 247 2.24 18.23 2.86
N ARG A 248 2.23 18.69 4.10
CA ARG A 248 3.46 18.88 4.89
C ARG A 248 3.58 17.73 5.86
N ASP A 249 4.64 16.94 5.74
CA ASP A 249 4.83 15.79 6.63
C ASP A 249 5.17 16.20 8.07
N HIS A 250 5.27 15.20 8.94
CA HIS A 250 5.61 15.39 10.37
C HIS A 250 7.00 16.00 10.61
N THR A 251 7.89 16.03 9.61
CA THR A 251 9.22 16.65 9.68
C THR A 251 9.22 18.09 9.15
N GLY A 252 8.08 18.58 8.64
CA GLY A 252 7.95 19.91 8.05
C GLY A 252 8.27 19.96 6.54
N VAL A 253 8.51 18.82 5.90
CA VAL A 253 8.86 18.75 4.48
C VAL A 253 7.59 18.65 3.63
N MET A 254 7.52 19.44 2.56
CA MET A 254 6.44 19.35 1.58
C MET A 254 6.57 18.06 0.76
N ARG A 255 5.49 17.28 0.68
CA ARG A 255 5.44 16.00 -0.05
C ARG A 255 4.16 15.86 -0.87
N CYS A 256 4.27 15.19 -2.01
CA CYS A 256 3.14 14.66 -2.76
C CYS A 256 2.74 13.31 -2.16
N LEU A 257 1.62 13.27 -1.46
CA LEU A 257 0.97 12.05 -0.98
C LEU A 257 0.06 11.49 -2.07
N ARG A 258 0.40 10.31 -2.59
CA ARG A 258 -0.40 9.54 -3.53
C ARG A 258 -1.21 8.51 -2.75
N ILE A 259 -2.54 8.63 -2.81
CA ILE A 259 -3.49 7.69 -2.21
C ILE A 259 -4.08 6.82 -3.32
N PRO A 260 -3.99 5.48 -3.21
CA PRO A 260 -4.51 4.57 -4.23
C PRO A 260 -6.01 4.74 -4.46
N GLY A 261 -6.46 4.69 -5.72
CA GLY A 261 -7.88 4.63 -6.05
C GLY A 261 -8.53 3.27 -5.73
N HIS A 262 -9.85 3.25 -5.50
CA HIS A 262 -10.62 2.00 -5.36
C HIS A 262 -10.38 1.08 -6.57
N GLY A 263 -10.10 -0.20 -6.33
CA GLY A 263 -9.98 -1.23 -7.38
C GLY A 263 -8.65 -1.28 -8.12
N THR A 264 -7.68 -0.42 -7.80
CA THR A 264 -6.35 -0.42 -8.44
C THR A 264 -5.39 -1.50 -7.91
N GLY A 265 -5.81 -2.32 -6.93
CA GLY A 265 -4.97 -3.30 -6.24
C GLY A 265 -4.72 -4.62 -6.98
N ALA A 266 -5.52 -4.96 -7.99
CA ALA A 266 -5.40 -6.25 -8.67
C ALA A 266 -4.31 -6.31 -9.76
N PHE A 267 -3.65 -5.19 -10.08
CA PHE A 267 -2.91 -5.08 -11.35
C PHE A 267 -1.56 -4.38 -11.29
N ILE A 268 -1.27 -3.61 -10.24
CA ILE A 268 0.05 -3.05 -9.99
C ILE A 268 0.66 -3.86 -8.85
N ASP A 269 1.82 -4.46 -9.11
CA ASP A 269 2.60 -5.09 -8.07
C ASP A 269 3.27 -3.98 -7.25
N ARG A 270 2.54 -3.52 -6.22
CA ARG A 270 2.93 -2.39 -5.37
C ARG A 270 4.17 -2.68 -4.52
N GLU A 271 4.65 -3.91 -4.54
CA GLU A 271 5.90 -4.30 -3.90
C GLU A 271 7.12 -4.05 -4.79
N GLN A 272 6.94 -3.91 -6.12
CA GLN A 272 8.05 -3.67 -7.05
C GLN A 272 8.58 -2.25 -6.99
N GLU A 273 7.70 -1.23 -6.98
CA GLU A 273 8.14 0.17 -7.00
C GLU A 273 9.08 0.53 -5.83
N PRO A 274 8.83 0.13 -4.57
CA PRO A 274 9.79 0.34 -3.47
C PRO A 274 11.17 -0.30 -3.74
N VAL A 275 11.20 -1.49 -4.36
CA VAL A 275 12.45 -2.17 -4.73
C VAL A 275 13.19 -1.36 -5.80
N ILE A 276 12.50 -0.90 -6.84
CA ILE A 276 13.09 -0.07 -7.90
C ILE A 276 13.62 1.24 -7.34
N ILE A 277 12.84 1.97 -6.53
CA ILE A 277 13.30 3.20 -5.88
C ILE A 277 14.53 2.93 -5.01
N GLY A 278 14.57 1.78 -4.31
CA GLY A 278 15.73 1.35 -3.54
C GLY A 278 17.01 1.19 -4.37
N LEU A 279 16.90 0.71 -5.62
CA LEU A 279 18.04 0.55 -6.54
C LEU A 279 18.58 1.89 -7.07
N ILE A 280 17.72 2.91 -7.19
CA ILE A 280 18.09 4.20 -7.81
C ILE A 280 18.22 5.36 -6.83
N LYS A 281 18.03 5.12 -5.52
CA LYS A 281 17.99 6.16 -4.48
C LYS A 281 19.22 7.09 -4.47
N ASP A 282 20.38 6.58 -4.86
CA ASP A 282 21.66 7.31 -4.84
C ASP A 282 22.03 7.89 -6.22
N LEU A 283 21.19 7.72 -7.25
CA LEU A 283 21.48 8.11 -8.63
C LEU A 283 20.94 9.50 -9.01
N ASN A 284 20.26 10.20 -8.09
CA ASN A 284 19.61 11.49 -8.35
C ASN A 284 18.73 11.46 -9.63
N VAL A 285 17.98 10.36 -9.81
CA VAL A 285 17.08 10.17 -10.95
C VAL A 285 15.66 10.60 -10.63
N THR A 286 15.25 10.43 -9.38
CA THR A 286 13.87 10.64 -8.92
C THR A 286 13.90 11.30 -7.54
N PRO A 287 12.87 12.08 -7.16
CA PRO A 287 12.79 12.62 -5.81
C PRO A 287 12.67 11.51 -4.76
N GLU A 288 13.15 11.79 -3.56
CA GLU A 288 13.02 10.89 -2.40
C GLU A 288 11.56 10.47 -2.19
N SER A 289 11.32 9.16 -2.11
CA SER A 289 9.99 8.58 -1.91
C SER A 289 9.95 7.70 -0.67
N LEU A 290 8.86 7.81 0.09
CA LEU A 290 8.51 6.96 1.21
C LEU A 290 7.29 6.11 0.83
N PHE A 291 7.30 4.85 1.22
CA PHE A 291 6.24 3.89 0.93
C PHE A 291 5.62 3.39 2.22
N PHE A 292 4.30 3.23 2.23
CA PHE A 292 3.54 2.79 3.39
C PHE A 292 2.64 1.60 3.04
N PRO A 293 2.29 0.75 4.03
CA PRO A 293 1.34 -0.34 3.84
C PRO A 293 0.02 0.13 3.23
N GLY A 294 -0.60 -0.75 2.44
CA GLY A 294 -1.81 -0.40 1.68
C GLY A 294 -1.53 0.37 0.37
N GLY A 295 -0.25 0.63 0.04
CA GLY A 295 0.16 1.22 -1.24
C GLY A 295 0.20 2.75 -1.28
N LEU A 296 0.16 3.41 -0.12
CA LEU A 296 0.34 4.86 -0.05
C LEU A 296 1.82 5.20 -0.31
N LYS A 297 2.05 6.31 -1.02
CA LYS A 297 3.38 6.81 -1.34
C LYS A 297 3.48 8.30 -1.03
N MET A 298 4.55 8.74 -0.38
CA MET A 298 4.90 10.15 -0.21
C MET A 298 6.20 10.46 -0.94
N THR A 299 6.12 11.28 -1.98
CA THR A 299 7.29 11.75 -2.74
C THR A 299 7.64 13.17 -2.31
N ARG A 300 8.91 13.51 -2.14
CA ARG A 300 9.34 14.89 -1.86
C ARG A 300 8.80 15.83 -2.94
N PHE A 301 8.16 16.92 -2.52
CA PHE A 301 7.68 17.93 -3.46
C PHE A 301 8.85 18.82 -3.91
N MET A 302 8.98 18.98 -5.22
CA MET A 302 10.05 19.74 -5.85
C MET A 302 9.52 21.13 -6.25
N SER A 303 9.59 22.12 -5.35
CA SER A 303 8.97 23.44 -5.55
C SER A 303 9.48 24.20 -6.76
N GLU A 304 10.75 24.02 -7.11
CA GLU A 304 11.39 24.69 -8.24
C GLU A 304 11.13 23.98 -9.58
N HIS A 305 10.46 22.82 -9.56
CA HIS A 305 10.21 22.01 -10.74
C HIS A 305 8.77 22.15 -11.21
N ARG A 306 8.59 22.04 -12.53
CA ARG A 306 7.29 21.86 -13.17
C ARG A 306 7.28 20.57 -13.98
N VAL A 307 6.08 20.10 -14.30
CA VAL A 307 5.89 19.02 -15.28
C VAL A 307 6.36 19.51 -16.66
N ALA A 308 7.01 18.62 -17.42
CA ALA A 308 7.44 18.90 -18.78
C ALA A 308 6.23 19.11 -19.71
N VAL A 309 6.39 19.94 -20.72
CA VAL A 309 5.37 20.26 -21.72
C VAL A 309 5.94 20.10 -23.13
N ALA A 310 5.09 20.15 -24.16
CA ALA A 310 5.52 19.95 -25.54
C ALA A 310 6.57 20.99 -25.99
N GLU A 311 6.49 22.22 -25.46
CA GLU A 311 7.45 23.30 -25.72
C GLU A 311 8.86 23.00 -25.19
N ASP A 312 9.01 22.04 -24.28
CA ASP A 312 10.32 21.62 -23.79
C ASP A 312 11.06 20.71 -24.76
N LEU A 313 10.40 20.18 -25.80
CA LEU A 313 10.94 19.21 -26.75
C LEU A 313 11.97 19.84 -27.71
N GLU A 314 13.08 20.31 -27.15
CA GLU A 314 14.19 20.97 -27.81
C GLU A 314 15.52 20.23 -27.55
N PRO A 315 16.59 20.48 -28.33
CA PRO A 315 17.87 19.78 -28.20
C PRO A 315 18.46 19.72 -26.78
N GLY A 316 18.32 20.79 -25.99
CA GLY A 316 18.82 20.84 -24.61
C GLY A 316 18.09 19.88 -23.66
N PHE A 317 16.78 19.77 -23.81
CA PHE A 317 15.97 18.81 -23.07
C PHE A 317 16.29 17.38 -23.49
N PHE A 318 16.41 17.11 -24.79
CA PHE A 318 16.75 15.78 -25.29
C PHE A 318 18.09 15.29 -24.77
N ALA A 319 19.11 16.15 -24.75
CA ALA A 319 20.41 15.82 -24.17
C ALA A 319 20.31 15.51 -22.66
N SER A 320 19.52 16.28 -21.93
CA SER A 320 19.32 16.10 -20.48
C SER A 320 18.56 14.80 -20.17
N LEU A 321 17.50 14.51 -20.92
CA LEU A 321 16.73 13.27 -20.80
C LEU A 321 17.59 12.05 -21.18
N ALA A 322 18.30 12.08 -22.32
CA ALA A 322 19.18 10.99 -22.73
C ALA A 322 20.28 10.72 -21.69
N ALA A 323 20.87 11.76 -21.08
CA ALA A 323 21.83 11.60 -20.00
C ALA A 323 21.19 10.94 -18.76
N LYS A 324 19.95 11.30 -18.42
CA LYS A 324 19.20 10.69 -17.31
C LYS A 324 18.89 9.22 -17.56
N LEU A 325 18.44 8.87 -18.77
CA LEU A 325 18.20 7.48 -19.18
C LEU A 325 19.47 6.66 -19.14
N LYS A 326 20.60 7.22 -19.58
CA LYS A 326 21.91 6.53 -19.49
C LYS A 326 22.30 6.20 -18.04
N VAL A 327 22.00 7.08 -17.09
CA VAL A 327 22.21 6.81 -15.65
C VAL A 327 21.28 5.69 -15.18
N LEU A 328 20.00 5.73 -15.53
CA LEU A 328 19.03 4.69 -15.15
C LEU A 328 19.40 3.31 -15.73
N ASN A 329 19.71 3.27 -17.03
CA ASN A 329 20.09 2.06 -17.77
C ASN A 329 21.49 1.54 -17.41
N SER A 330 22.24 2.24 -16.54
CA SER A 330 23.54 1.75 -16.06
C SER A 330 23.44 0.56 -15.11
N ILE A 331 22.22 0.23 -14.63
CA ILE A 331 21.95 -0.92 -13.77
C ILE A 331 21.54 -2.12 -14.65
N PRO A 332 22.41 -3.11 -14.89
CA PRO A 332 22.07 -4.29 -15.66
C PRO A 332 21.22 -5.27 -14.84
N HIS A 333 20.40 -6.06 -15.52
CA HIS A 333 19.79 -7.24 -14.93
C HIS A 333 20.85 -8.35 -14.75
N THR A 334 20.84 -9.01 -13.60
CA THR A 334 21.73 -10.11 -13.23
C THR A 334 20.91 -11.23 -12.56
N PRO A 335 21.43 -12.46 -12.45
CA PRO A 335 20.76 -13.52 -11.69
C PRO A 335 20.46 -13.15 -10.22
N GLU A 336 21.22 -12.21 -9.66
CA GLU A 336 21.07 -11.69 -8.29
C GLU A 336 20.11 -10.49 -8.21
N SER A 337 19.58 -10.01 -9.34
CA SER A 337 18.63 -8.90 -9.36
C SER A 337 17.36 -9.25 -8.59
N PRO A 338 16.78 -8.30 -7.84
CA PRO A 338 15.63 -8.57 -6.97
C PRO A 338 14.33 -8.80 -7.74
N LEU A 339 14.29 -8.45 -9.02
CA LEU A 339 13.12 -8.57 -9.90
C LEU A 339 13.53 -9.23 -11.20
N ALA A 340 12.69 -10.12 -11.70
CA ALA A 340 12.83 -10.75 -13.01
C ALA A 340 12.67 -9.71 -14.14
N PRO A 341 13.25 -9.97 -15.33
CA PRO A 341 13.08 -9.07 -16.46
C PRO A 341 11.64 -9.12 -16.97
N MET A 342 11.15 -7.96 -17.39
CA MET A 342 9.81 -7.79 -17.94
C MET A 342 9.85 -8.07 -19.45
N LEU A 343 9.87 -9.34 -19.81
CA LEU A 343 9.98 -9.79 -21.20
C LEU A 343 8.76 -9.38 -22.04
N ILE A 344 9.00 -8.84 -23.23
CA ILE A 344 7.98 -8.30 -24.13
C ILE A 344 7.05 -9.41 -24.59
N ALA A 345 7.57 -10.60 -24.92
CA ALA A 345 6.75 -11.74 -25.36
C ALA A 345 5.78 -12.22 -24.26
N ASP A 346 6.22 -12.18 -23.00
CA ASP A 346 5.39 -12.54 -21.86
C ASP A 346 4.30 -11.49 -21.62
N GLN A 347 4.63 -10.20 -21.75
CA GLN A 347 3.65 -9.11 -21.66
C GLN A 347 2.58 -9.23 -22.75
N ILE A 348 2.98 -9.49 -24.00
CA ILE A 348 2.04 -9.73 -25.10
C ILE A 348 1.11 -10.90 -24.74
N THR A 349 1.68 -12.05 -24.38
CA THR A 349 0.90 -13.25 -24.06
C THR A 349 -0.07 -13.01 -22.91
N LYS A 350 0.39 -12.32 -21.86
CA LYS A 350 -0.42 -11.93 -20.69
C LYS A 350 -1.61 -11.08 -21.13
N PHE A 351 -1.39 -9.97 -21.84
CA PHE A 351 -2.47 -9.05 -22.17
C PHE A 351 -3.41 -9.58 -23.26
N GLU A 352 -2.91 -10.36 -24.22
CA GLU A 352 -3.79 -11.07 -25.18
C GLU A 352 -4.73 -12.04 -24.45
N THR A 353 -4.21 -12.75 -23.44
CA THR A 353 -5.02 -13.67 -22.61
C THR A 353 -6.09 -12.92 -21.81
N LEU A 354 -5.71 -11.81 -21.16
CA LEU A 354 -6.62 -11.00 -20.36
C LEU A 354 -7.72 -10.34 -21.20
N THR A 355 -7.36 -9.78 -22.35
CA THR A 355 -8.28 -9.02 -23.21
C THR A 355 -9.04 -9.90 -24.20
N LYS A 356 -8.56 -11.12 -24.45
CA LYS A 356 -9.02 -12.00 -25.55
C LYS A 356 -8.93 -11.32 -26.93
N LYS A 357 -7.99 -10.39 -27.09
CA LYS A 357 -7.73 -9.67 -28.34
C LYS A 357 -6.34 -10.00 -28.83
N THR A 358 -6.20 -10.14 -30.15
CA THR A 358 -4.92 -10.42 -30.81
C THR A 358 -4.82 -9.61 -32.09
N ALA A 359 -3.60 -9.21 -32.47
CA ALA A 359 -3.31 -8.71 -33.81
C ALA A 359 -3.61 -9.79 -34.87
N PRO A 360 -3.78 -9.42 -36.15
CA PRO A 360 -3.99 -10.40 -37.21
C PRO A 360 -2.79 -11.37 -37.32
N PRO A 361 -2.99 -12.61 -37.82
CA PRO A 361 -2.02 -13.68 -37.66
C PRO A 361 -0.59 -13.38 -38.13
N ALA A 362 -0.44 -12.70 -39.27
CA ALA A 362 0.88 -12.36 -39.82
C ALA A 362 1.60 -11.31 -38.94
N GLN A 363 0.90 -10.25 -38.56
CA GLN A 363 1.38 -9.19 -37.68
C GLN A 363 1.73 -9.74 -36.30
N ARG A 364 0.86 -10.58 -35.73
CA ARG A 364 1.12 -11.24 -34.44
C ARG A 364 2.36 -12.13 -34.48
N ALA A 365 2.53 -12.91 -35.54
CA ALA A 365 3.71 -13.76 -35.70
C ALA A 365 5.00 -12.92 -35.77
N TRP A 366 4.96 -11.81 -36.50
CA TRP A 366 6.07 -10.86 -36.59
C TRP A 366 6.38 -10.22 -35.22
N LEU A 367 5.35 -9.72 -34.51
CA LEU A 367 5.49 -9.09 -33.19
C LEU A 367 6.11 -10.05 -32.16
N LEU A 368 5.66 -11.30 -32.11
CA LEU A 368 6.23 -12.30 -31.20
C LEU A 368 7.65 -12.72 -31.58
N ALA A 369 7.97 -12.80 -32.87
CA ALA A 369 9.34 -13.08 -33.32
C ALA A 369 10.29 -11.95 -32.88
N LYS A 370 9.91 -10.69 -33.12
CA LYS A 370 10.69 -9.53 -32.70
C LYS A 370 10.79 -9.39 -31.19
N ALA A 371 9.70 -9.56 -30.46
CA ALA A 371 9.72 -9.56 -29.00
C ALA A 371 10.79 -10.53 -28.45
N ARG A 372 10.84 -11.77 -28.96
CA ARG A 372 11.83 -12.77 -28.55
C ARG A 372 13.27 -12.42 -28.92
N GLU A 373 13.49 -11.73 -30.05
CA GLU A 373 14.82 -11.21 -30.40
C GLU A 373 15.31 -10.21 -29.35
N TYR A 374 14.48 -9.23 -28.98
CA TYR A 374 14.83 -8.23 -27.95
C TYR A 374 14.92 -8.81 -26.54
N ASP A 375 14.08 -9.79 -26.21
CA ASP A 375 14.06 -10.48 -24.91
C ASP A 375 15.34 -11.32 -24.69
N ALA A 376 16.02 -11.75 -25.76
CA ALA A 376 17.26 -12.51 -25.70
C ALA A 376 18.51 -11.63 -25.49
N GLU A 377 18.38 -10.31 -25.59
CA GLU A 377 19.47 -9.36 -25.41
C GLU A 377 19.58 -8.91 -23.94
N PRO A 378 20.70 -8.27 -23.52
CA PRO A 378 20.84 -7.78 -22.15
C PRO A 378 19.73 -6.79 -21.76
N GLN A 379 19.12 -7.04 -20.61
CA GLN A 379 18.10 -6.18 -20.02
C GLN A 379 18.74 -5.24 -19.00
N VAL A 380 18.26 -4.01 -18.92
CA VAL A 380 18.72 -2.98 -17.97
C VAL A 380 17.51 -2.38 -17.27
N LEU A 381 17.75 -1.69 -16.16
CA LEU A 381 16.66 -1.00 -15.48
C LEU A 381 16.12 0.13 -16.37
N CYS A 382 14.81 0.12 -16.58
CA CYS A 382 14.07 1.07 -17.39
C CYS A 382 12.85 1.59 -16.60
N HIS A 383 12.47 2.86 -16.80
CA HIS A 383 11.24 3.48 -16.32
C HIS A 383 10.01 2.87 -16.99
N ARG A 384 10.12 2.55 -18.29
CA ARG A 384 9.10 1.92 -19.16
C ARG A 384 7.82 2.71 -19.45
N ASP A 385 7.48 3.72 -18.65
CA ASP A 385 6.33 4.60 -18.84
C ASP A 385 6.74 6.07 -18.97
N LEU A 386 7.57 6.37 -19.96
CA LEU A 386 8.06 7.73 -20.18
C LEU A 386 7.06 8.54 -21.00
N ALA A 387 6.39 9.46 -20.32
CA ALA A 387 5.55 10.50 -20.89
C ALA A 387 5.91 11.87 -20.28
N LEU A 388 5.51 12.97 -20.89
CA LEU A 388 5.87 14.32 -20.42
C LEU A 388 5.39 14.58 -18.99
N GLU A 389 4.23 14.03 -18.62
CA GLU A 389 3.66 14.09 -17.28
C GLU A 389 4.54 13.45 -16.19
N ASN A 390 5.39 12.50 -16.58
CA ASN A 390 6.28 11.76 -15.67
C ASN A 390 7.70 12.38 -15.61
N ILE A 391 7.88 13.57 -16.18
CA ILE A 391 9.16 14.28 -16.21
C ILE A 391 9.00 15.63 -15.51
N LEU A 392 9.79 15.84 -14.46
CA LEU A 392 9.92 17.11 -13.78
C LEU A 392 11.15 17.84 -14.33
N VAL A 393 10.98 19.11 -14.66
CA VAL A 393 12.04 19.99 -15.18
C VAL A 393 12.15 21.25 -14.35
N SER A 394 13.39 21.69 -14.13
CA SER A 394 13.71 23.03 -13.63
C SER A 394 14.95 23.62 -14.32
N GLY A 395 15.10 24.95 -14.19
CA GLY A 395 16.18 25.71 -14.83
C GLY A 395 16.04 25.89 -16.35
N ASP A 396 17.00 26.59 -16.97
CA ASP A 396 17.03 26.82 -18.41
C ASP A 396 17.21 25.49 -19.17
N HIS A 397 16.30 25.21 -20.11
CA HIS A 397 16.30 24.01 -20.96
C HIS A 397 16.30 22.66 -20.21
N GLY A 398 15.73 22.59 -19.01
CA GLY A 398 15.53 21.32 -18.29
C GLY A 398 16.83 20.66 -17.81
N LYS A 399 17.88 21.45 -17.52
CA LYS A 399 19.17 20.94 -17.02
C LYS A 399 19.06 20.14 -15.73
N ASP A 400 18.08 20.44 -14.90
CA ASP A 400 17.74 19.63 -13.73
C ASP A 400 16.42 18.90 -14.01
N LEU A 401 16.58 17.64 -14.43
CA LEU A 401 15.50 16.74 -14.84
C LEU A 401 15.40 15.59 -13.85
N LEU A 402 14.19 15.34 -13.37
CA LEU A 402 13.85 14.20 -12.51
C LEU A 402 12.71 13.40 -13.14
N LEU A 403 12.80 12.08 -13.05
CA LEU A 403 11.74 11.17 -13.45
C LEU A 403 10.87 10.86 -12.24
N ILE A 404 9.57 10.74 -12.46
CA ILE A 404 8.59 10.37 -11.43
C ILE A 404 7.68 9.27 -11.96
N ASP A 405 6.99 8.58 -11.04
CA ASP A 405 6.05 7.49 -11.34
C ASP A 405 6.69 6.22 -11.92
N PHE A 406 7.52 5.57 -11.11
CA PHE A 406 8.21 4.31 -11.44
C PHE A 406 7.31 3.07 -11.28
N GLU A 407 5.99 3.22 -11.37
CA GLU A 407 5.02 2.13 -11.14
C GLU A 407 5.17 0.98 -12.15
N TYR A 408 5.61 1.29 -13.38
CA TYR A 408 5.85 0.31 -14.45
C TYR A 408 7.33 -0.01 -14.69
N ALA A 409 8.21 0.54 -13.85
CA ALA A 409 9.64 0.38 -14.02
C ALA A 409 10.11 -1.06 -13.74
N GLY A 410 11.12 -1.50 -14.46
CA GLY A 410 11.65 -2.84 -14.34
C GLY A 410 12.76 -3.11 -15.35
N PHE A 411 13.33 -4.31 -15.29
CA PHE A 411 14.40 -4.68 -16.21
C PHE A 411 13.82 -4.98 -17.60
N ALA A 412 14.23 -4.21 -18.60
CA ALA A 412 13.78 -4.32 -19.99
C ALA A 412 14.90 -3.93 -20.96
N HIS A 413 14.66 -4.13 -22.26
CA HIS A 413 15.58 -3.70 -23.29
C HIS A 413 15.59 -2.16 -23.36
N PRO A 414 16.75 -1.47 -23.36
CA PRO A 414 16.84 -0.01 -23.21
C PRO A 414 16.11 0.78 -24.31
N ILE A 415 16.08 0.26 -25.54
CA ILE A 415 15.37 0.90 -26.67
C ILE A 415 13.85 1.05 -26.42
N TRP A 416 13.27 0.28 -25.48
CA TRP A 416 11.88 0.42 -25.07
C TRP A 416 11.57 1.83 -24.61
N GLU A 417 12.44 2.42 -23.78
CA GLU A 417 12.20 3.75 -23.19
C GLU A 417 12.24 4.85 -24.23
N ILE A 418 13.17 4.74 -25.18
CA ILE A 418 13.30 5.68 -26.29
C ILE A 418 12.05 5.61 -27.18
N ALA A 419 11.62 4.39 -27.54
CA ALA A 419 10.40 4.18 -28.31
C ALA A 419 9.17 4.70 -27.56
N SER A 420 9.03 4.37 -26.27
CA SER A 420 7.90 4.83 -25.44
C SER A 420 7.82 6.35 -25.41
N PHE A 421 8.92 7.05 -25.15
CA PHE A 421 8.90 8.52 -25.08
C PHE A 421 8.55 9.17 -26.42
N ILE A 422 9.08 8.67 -27.54
CA ILE A 422 8.72 9.15 -28.88
C ILE A 422 7.21 9.00 -29.13
N LEU A 423 6.64 7.88 -28.70
CA LEU A 423 5.25 7.55 -28.94
C LEU A 423 4.25 8.35 -28.11
N GLU A 424 4.61 8.72 -26.88
CA GLU A 424 3.75 9.47 -25.95
C GLU A 424 3.92 10.98 -26.06
N SER A 425 5.12 11.48 -26.37
CA SER A 425 5.42 12.92 -26.40
C SER A 425 4.72 13.69 -27.51
N GLY A 426 4.26 13.02 -28.57
CA GLY A 426 3.65 13.67 -29.73
C GLY A 426 4.60 14.57 -30.52
N MET A 427 5.91 14.35 -30.37
CA MET A 427 6.95 15.11 -31.07
C MET A 427 6.86 14.99 -32.59
N ASP A 428 7.26 16.04 -33.30
CA ASP A 428 7.32 16.04 -34.76
C ASP A 428 8.52 15.21 -35.30
N PRO A 429 8.62 14.98 -36.63
CA PRO A 429 9.71 14.18 -37.19
C PRO A 429 11.12 14.74 -36.97
N GLU A 430 11.27 16.07 -36.87
CA GLU A 430 12.58 16.70 -36.63
C GLU A 430 13.01 16.48 -35.18
N ALA A 431 12.12 16.77 -34.23
CA ALA A 431 12.31 16.50 -32.81
C ALA A 431 12.58 15.01 -32.53
N ARG A 432 11.87 14.11 -33.23
CA ARG A 432 12.13 12.66 -33.16
C ARG A 432 13.55 12.30 -33.53
N GLU A 433 14.05 12.84 -34.64
CA GLU A 433 15.42 12.55 -35.10
C GLU A 433 16.46 13.14 -34.14
N GLN A 434 16.22 14.34 -33.61
CA GLN A 434 17.09 14.98 -32.62
C GLN A 434 17.16 14.17 -31.32
N PHE A 435 16.02 13.69 -30.81
CA PHE A 435 15.98 12.86 -29.61
C PHE A 435 16.63 11.49 -29.83
N ALA A 436 16.33 10.82 -30.95
CA ALA A 436 16.97 9.55 -31.30
C ALA A 436 18.51 9.70 -31.36
N THR A 437 18.99 10.77 -32.00
CA THR A 437 20.42 11.12 -32.06
C THR A 437 21.01 11.37 -30.67
N ALA A 438 20.31 12.10 -29.80
CA ALA A 438 20.74 12.36 -28.42
C ALA A 438 20.89 11.06 -27.60
N CYS A 439 20.04 10.06 -27.88
CA CYS A 439 20.13 8.72 -27.29
C CYS A 439 21.16 7.81 -27.97
N GLY A 440 21.90 8.30 -28.97
CA GLY A 440 22.94 7.57 -29.67
C GLY A 440 22.48 6.74 -30.87
N ILE A 441 21.19 6.81 -31.23
CA ILE A 441 20.62 6.10 -32.39
C ILE A 441 20.95 6.93 -33.65
N THR A 442 22.03 6.56 -34.34
CA THR A 442 22.52 7.30 -35.50
C THR A 442 22.63 6.44 -36.75
N GLU A 443 22.80 5.14 -36.60
CA GLU A 443 22.91 4.21 -37.72
C GLU A 443 21.52 3.75 -38.20
N GLU A 444 21.37 3.52 -39.52
CA GLU A 444 20.12 3.04 -40.12
C GLU A 444 19.63 1.72 -39.51
N ARG A 445 20.56 0.86 -39.09
CA ARG A 445 20.22 -0.38 -38.38
C ARG A 445 19.53 -0.10 -37.05
N GLU A 446 20.02 0.86 -36.27
CA GLU A 446 19.44 1.20 -34.97
C GLU A 446 18.11 1.93 -35.14
N LYS A 447 17.98 2.78 -36.16
CA LYS A 447 16.71 3.41 -36.53
C LYS A 447 15.64 2.38 -36.91
N THR A 448 16.03 1.33 -37.64
CA THR A 448 15.16 0.19 -37.94
C THR A 448 14.71 -0.49 -36.65
N ARG A 449 15.64 -0.77 -35.73
CA ARG A 449 15.32 -1.38 -34.43
C ARG A 449 14.39 -0.51 -33.58
N LEU A 450 14.59 0.81 -33.57
CA LEU A 450 13.73 1.74 -32.87
C LEU A 450 12.29 1.66 -33.39
N TRP A 451 12.13 1.64 -34.72
CA TRP A 451 10.83 1.49 -35.37
C TRP A 451 10.17 0.15 -35.03
N GLU A 452 10.94 -0.94 -34.97
CA GLU A 452 10.43 -2.25 -34.56
C GLU A 452 9.91 -2.20 -33.11
N MET A 453 10.67 -1.57 -32.22
CA MET A 453 10.30 -1.40 -30.83
C MET A 453 9.06 -0.50 -30.67
N GLU A 454 8.92 0.58 -31.45
CA GLU A 454 7.71 1.40 -31.45
C GLU A 454 6.44 0.57 -31.75
N SER A 455 6.55 -0.41 -32.66
CA SER A 455 5.45 -1.33 -32.96
C SER A 455 5.12 -2.26 -31.78
N LEU A 456 6.14 -2.77 -31.08
CA LEU A 456 5.96 -3.60 -29.89
C LEU A 456 5.34 -2.82 -28.73
N VAL A 457 5.84 -1.60 -28.48
CA VAL A 457 5.36 -0.70 -27.41
C VAL A 457 3.90 -0.33 -27.63
N ASP A 458 3.51 0.08 -28.85
CA ASP A 458 2.11 0.35 -29.17
C ASP A 458 1.21 -0.87 -29.01
N TYR A 459 1.70 -2.07 -29.36
CA TYR A 459 0.92 -3.28 -29.19
C TYR A 459 0.66 -3.61 -27.72
N VAL A 460 1.71 -3.60 -26.90
CA VAL A 460 1.59 -3.88 -25.45
C VAL A 460 0.71 -2.84 -24.77
N TRP A 461 0.95 -1.53 -25.00
CA TRP A 461 0.14 -0.48 -24.39
C TRP A 461 -1.29 -0.42 -24.95
N GLY A 462 -1.50 -0.80 -26.21
CA GLY A 462 -2.82 -0.93 -26.80
C GLY A 462 -3.65 -2.05 -26.15
N LEU A 463 -3.04 -3.20 -25.89
CA LEU A 463 -3.71 -4.29 -25.15
C LEU A 463 -3.93 -3.92 -23.68
N TRP A 464 -2.95 -3.28 -23.03
CA TRP A 464 -3.09 -2.75 -21.67
C TRP A 464 -4.27 -1.77 -21.58
N GLY A 465 -4.39 -0.84 -22.53
CA GLY A 465 -5.49 0.12 -22.55
C GLY A 465 -6.86 -0.56 -22.63
N PHE A 466 -6.97 -1.66 -23.39
CA PHE A 466 -8.22 -2.41 -23.49
C PHE A 466 -8.58 -3.09 -22.18
N GLU A 467 -7.58 -3.65 -21.51
CA GLU A 467 -7.74 -4.25 -20.18
C GLU A 467 -8.23 -3.21 -19.17
N ARG A 468 -7.74 -1.96 -19.26
CA ARG A 468 -8.16 -0.83 -18.42
C ARG A 468 -9.45 -0.12 -18.86
N GLY A 469 -10.05 -0.52 -19.98
CA GLY A 469 -11.25 0.14 -20.51
C GLY A 469 -11.00 1.48 -21.23
N TYR A 470 -9.75 1.83 -21.51
CA TYR A 470 -9.38 3.01 -22.29
C TYR A 470 -9.48 2.73 -23.80
N LEU A 471 -10.71 2.62 -24.31
CA LEU A 471 -10.98 2.17 -25.68
C LEU A 471 -10.31 3.04 -26.74
N GLU A 472 -10.52 4.37 -26.72
CA GLU A 472 -9.96 5.29 -27.71
C GLU A 472 -8.42 5.29 -27.73
N TYR A 473 -7.81 5.24 -26.54
CA TYR A 473 -6.36 5.13 -26.38
C TYR A 473 -5.83 3.83 -27.02
N SER A 474 -6.52 2.73 -26.77
CA SER A 474 -6.14 1.41 -27.28
C SER A 474 -6.23 1.34 -28.80
N GLU A 475 -7.35 1.79 -29.36
CA GLU A 475 -7.57 1.81 -30.80
C GLU A 475 -6.55 2.68 -31.52
N LYS A 476 -6.24 3.86 -30.98
CA LYS A 476 -5.20 4.76 -31.54
C LYS A 476 -3.85 4.06 -31.65
N LYS A 477 -3.41 3.38 -30.58
CA LYS A 477 -2.12 2.67 -30.57
C LYS A 477 -2.08 1.49 -31.53
N LEU A 478 -3.12 0.66 -31.51
CA LEU A 478 -3.18 -0.52 -32.39
C LEU A 478 -3.26 -0.13 -33.87
N ASN A 479 -4.01 0.92 -34.22
CA ASN A 479 -4.06 1.42 -35.59
C ASN A 479 -2.69 1.97 -36.04
N ARG A 480 -1.98 2.69 -35.16
CA ARG A 480 -0.63 3.18 -35.44
C ARG A 480 0.36 2.03 -35.65
N MET A 481 0.27 0.98 -34.83
CA MET A 481 1.05 -0.25 -35.00
C MET A 481 0.72 -0.97 -36.32
N LEU A 482 -0.55 -1.14 -36.67
CA LEU A 482 -0.95 -1.81 -37.92
C LEU A 482 -0.47 -1.03 -39.14
N GLY A 483 -0.64 0.30 -39.16
CA GLY A 483 -0.16 1.14 -40.25
C GLY A 483 1.37 1.11 -40.42
N ARG A 484 2.12 0.93 -39.32
CA ARG A 484 3.55 0.62 -39.40
C ARG A 484 3.78 -0.74 -40.08
N LEU A 485 3.15 -1.81 -39.60
CA LEU A 485 3.40 -3.16 -40.12
C LEU A 485 2.94 -3.37 -41.58
N GLU A 486 1.96 -2.62 -42.07
CA GLU A 486 1.55 -2.62 -43.50
C GLU A 486 2.68 -2.20 -44.45
N THR A 487 3.69 -1.46 -43.96
CA THR A 487 4.85 -1.09 -44.78
C THR A 487 5.90 -2.20 -44.89
N ILE A 488 5.74 -3.29 -44.13
CA ILE A 488 6.70 -4.40 -44.01
C ILE A 488 6.14 -5.73 -44.53
N LEU A 489 4.89 -6.03 -44.20
CA LEU A 489 4.21 -7.29 -44.50
C LEU A 489 3.30 -7.14 -45.72
#